data_AF-A0A933C0L8-F1
#
_entry.id   AF-A0A933C0L8-F1
#
_cell.length_a   1.000
_cell.length_b   1.000
_cell.length_c   1.000
_cell.angle_alpha   90.00
_cell.angle_beta   90.00
_cell.angle_gamma   90.00
#
_symmetry.space_group_name_H-M   'P 1'
#
loop_
_entity.id
_entity.type
_entity.pdbx_description
1 polymer ?
#
loop_
_entity_poly.entity_id
_entity_poly.type
_entity_poly.pdbx_seq_one_letter_code
_entity_poly.pdbx_strand_id
1 'polypeptide(L)'
;MMRTIENIYRVVVALMFALGLLHTGLALVVYDHLTAGALWFAGTGLLIMIMAVLNWLVLRTGARDSAVNRIAAAANLVVAAFAGIASLLIQEPQAYALLALFVAGALLPDRLRQAALLERGGANAAPERRIVKVARYRVKATELGTVESAILEFVAAVRRAEAHTVYEAYRQPDGVTFLHFMSFANAGAEQMHRQAPYTLRFVDVLYPRCED
;
A
#
# COMPACT_ATOMS: atom_id res chain seq x y z
N MET A 1 10.80 -9.56 -4.73
CA MET A 1 10.83 -8.58 -5.83
C MET A 1 11.25 -7.19 -5.34
N MET A 2 10.67 -6.65 -4.26
CA MET A 2 11.03 -5.33 -3.73
C MET A 2 12.53 -5.18 -3.41
N ARG A 3 13.14 -6.15 -2.71
CA ARG A 3 14.59 -6.13 -2.41
C ARG A 3 15.46 -6.04 -3.66
N THR A 4 15.05 -6.67 -4.76
CA THR A 4 15.79 -6.63 -6.03
C THR A 4 15.75 -5.23 -6.63
N ILE A 5 14.57 -4.61 -6.71
CA ILE A 5 14.40 -3.26 -7.25
C ILE A 5 15.17 -2.26 -6.37
N GLU A 6 15.14 -2.42 -5.06
CA GLU A 6 15.83 -1.54 -4.12
C GLU A 6 17.34 -1.64 -4.28
N ASN A 7 17.87 -2.86 -4.42
CA ASN A 7 19.29 -3.08 -4.68
C ASN A 7 19.73 -2.47 -6.02
N ILE A 8 18.93 -2.63 -7.09
CA ILE A 8 19.20 -2.00 -8.39
C ILE A 8 19.25 -0.48 -8.22
N TYR A 9 18.28 0.11 -7.51
CA TYR A 9 18.23 1.56 -7.32
C TYR A 9 19.41 2.08 -6.48
N ARG A 10 19.85 1.33 -5.45
CA ARG A 10 21.09 1.64 -4.70
C ARG A 10 22.32 1.64 -5.60
N VAL A 11 22.43 0.67 -6.52
CA VAL A 11 23.51 0.62 -7.50
C VAL A 11 23.46 1.84 -8.43
N VAL A 12 22.28 2.20 -8.95
CA VAL A 12 22.12 3.41 -9.78
C VAL A 12 22.59 4.66 -9.05
N VAL A 13 22.16 4.85 -7.79
CA VAL A 13 22.57 5.99 -6.97
C VAL A 13 24.08 6.02 -6.73
N ALA A 14 24.70 4.87 -6.45
CA ALA A 14 26.15 4.77 -6.27
C ALA A 14 26.91 5.09 -7.57
N LEU A 15 26.44 4.59 -8.72
CA LEU A 15 27.02 4.87 -10.02
C LEU A 15 26.90 6.35 -10.40
N MET A 16 25.75 6.99 -10.13
CA MET A 16 25.60 8.43 -10.32
C MET A 16 26.61 9.20 -9.49
N PHE A 17 26.74 8.89 -8.19
CA PHE A 17 27.68 9.59 -7.32
C PHE A 17 29.14 9.41 -7.79
N ALA A 18 29.53 8.18 -8.13
CA ALA A 18 30.87 7.88 -8.64
C ALA A 18 31.15 8.59 -9.97
N LEU A 19 30.19 8.62 -10.90
CA LEU A 19 30.31 9.32 -12.17
C LEU A 19 30.45 10.83 -11.98
N GLY A 20 29.64 11.42 -11.10
CA GLY A 20 29.72 12.84 -10.78
C GLY A 20 31.08 13.21 -10.18
N LEU A 21 31.58 12.40 -9.24
CA LEU A 21 32.91 12.59 -8.63
C LEU A 21 34.04 12.48 -9.68
N LEU A 22 33.99 11.44 -10.53
CA LEU A 22 34.96 11.26 -11.61
C LEU A 22 34.94 12.44 -12.57
N HIS A 23 33.76 12.88 -12.99
CA HIS A 23 33.59 13.97 -13.95
C HIS A 23 34.07 15.32 -13.37
N THR A 24 33.71 15.64 -12.11
CA THR A 24 34.24 16.85 -11.46
C THR A 24 35.75 16.78 -11.26
N GLY A 25 36.30 15.62 -10.88
CA GLY A 25 37.74 15.45 -10.72
C GLY A 25 38.52 15.56 -12.04
N LEU A 26 38.00 14.97 -13.12
CA LEU A 26 38.61 15.06 -14.45
C LEU A 26 38.64 16.49 -14.99
N ALA A 27 37.73 17.37 -14.57
CA ALA A 27 37.80 18.78 -14.93
C ALA A 27 39.15 19.42 -14.53
N LEU A 28 39.70 19.02 -13.39
CA LEU A 28 40.97 19.54 -12.87
C LEU A 28 42.20 18.98 -13.61
N VAL A 29 42.03 17.87 -14.33
CA VAL A 29 43.11 17.21 -15.09
C VAL A 29 43.07 17.64 -16.56
N VAL A 30 41.88 17.81 -17.12
CA VAL A 30 41.67 18.15 -18.53
C VAL A 30 41.86 19.64 -18.79
N TYR A 31 41.59 20.50 -17.81
CA TYR A 31 41.69 21.95 -17.95
C TYR A 31 42.79 22.51 -17.05
N ASP A 32 43.80 23.11 -17.65
CA ASP A 32 44.92 23.73 -16.92
C ASP A 32 44.54 25.04 -16.22
N HIS A 33 43.40 25.64 -16.58
CA HIS A 33 42.92 26.90 -16.04
C HIS A 33 41.39 26.96 -16.02
N LEU A 34 40.86 27.84 -15.17
CA LEU A 34 39.42 28.03 -15.04
C LEU A 34 38.86 28.72 -16.28
N THR A 35 38.21 27.94 -17.14
CA THR A 35 37.48 28.41 -18.33
C THR A 35 35.99 28.16 -18.17
N ALA A 36 35.18 28.75 -19.07
CA ALA A 36 33.76 28.42 -19.17
C ALA A 36 33.54 26.91 -19.42
N GLY A 37 34.39 26.28 -20.23
CA GLY A 37 34.34 24.83 -20.47
C GLY A 37 34.67 24.01 -19.21
N ALA A 38 35.71 24.41 -18.47
CA ALA A 38 36.06 23.77 -17.20
C ALA A 38 34.92 23.88 -16.17
N LEU A 39 34.31 25.06 -16.07
CA LEU A 39 33.18 25.30 -15.16
C LEU A 39 31.94 24.49 -15.56
N TRP A 40 31.63 24.42 -16.86
CA TRP A 40 30.54 23.60 -17.39
C TRP A 40 30.73 22.11 -17.12
N PHE A 41 31.93 21.59 -17.37
CA PHE A 41 32.29 20.20 -17.13
C PHE A 41 32.20 19.87 -15.63
N ALA A 42 32.90 20.65 -14.78
CA ALA A 42 32.85 20.46 -13.34
C ALA A 42 31.43 20.61 -12.76
N GLY A 43 30.66 21.58 -13.26
CA GLY A 43 29.29 21.86 -12.87
C GLY A 43 28.33 20.71 -13.22
N THR A 44 28.52 20.06 -14.37
CA THR A 44 27.76 18.87 -14.74
C THR A 44 28.04 17.72 -13.76
N GLY A 45 29.32 17.53 -13.38
CA GLY A 45 29.70 16.52 -12.39
C GLY A 45 29.08 16.78 -11.01
N LEU A 46 29.08 18.04 -10.57
CA LEU A 46 28.48 18.45 -9.31
C LEU A 46 26.95 18.26 -9.32
N LEU A 47 26.28 18.59 -10.43
CA LEU A 47 24.86 18.33 -10.61
C LEU A 47 24.55 16.83 -10.46
N ILE A 48 25.34 15.96 -11.09
CA ILE A 48 25.17 14.51 -10.98
C ILE A 48 25.31 14.05 -9.51
N MET A 49 26.29 14.58 -8.77
CA MET A 49 26.45 14.27 -7.34
C MET A 49 25.26 14.72 -6.50
N ILE A 50 24.76 15.94 -6.71
CA ILE A 50 23.56 16.47 -6.02
C ILE A 50 22.35 15.57 -6.31
N MET A 51 22.18 15.17 -7.57
CA MET A 51 21.10 14.26 -7.96
C MET A 51 21.25 12.89 -7.30
N ALA A 52 22.46 12.36 -7.18
CA ALA A 52 22.69 11.11 -6.46
C ALA A 52 22.30 11.23 -4.97
N VAL A 53 22.64 12.34 -4.30
CA VAL A 53 22.23 12.60 -2.91
C VAL A 53 20.71 12.68 -2.79
N LEU A 54 20.03 13.37 -3.71
CA LEU A 54 18.57 13.47 -3.71
C LEU A 54 17.89 12.10 -3.88
N ASN A 55 18.42 11.26 -4.78
CA ASN A 55 17.95 9.89 -4.97
C ASN A 55 18.29 8.97 -3.78
N TRP A 56 19.40 9.22 -3.07
CA TRP A 56 19.73 8.54 -1.81
C TRP A 56 18.76 8.92 -0.68
N LEU A 57 18.33 10.17 -0.62
CA LEU A 57 17.32 10.61 0.35
C LEU A 57 15.98 9.89 0.12
N VAL A 58 15.60 9.64 -1.14
CA VAL A 58 14.43 8.80 -1.48
C VAL A 58 14.58 7.38 -0.94
N LEU A 59 15.77 6.76 -1.07
CA LEU A 59 16.05 5.44 -0.49
C LEU A 59 15.94 5.44 1.04
N ARG A 60 16.39 6.52 1.70
CA ARG A 60 16.39 6.64 3.17
C ARG A 60 15.00 6.90 3.76
N THR A 61 14.22 7.78 3.14
CA THR A 61 12.88 8.13 3.63
C THR A 61 11.81 7.15 3.14
N GLY A 62 12.09 6.43 2.05
CA GLY A 62 11.17 5.52 1.40
C GLY A 62 9.91 6.24 0.90
N ALA A 63 8.79 5.51 0.84
CA ALA A 63 7.50 6.06 0.43
C ALA A 63 6.83 6.98 1.48
N ARG A 64 7.50 7.30 2.60
CA ARG A 64 6.90 8.07 3.70
C ARG A 64 6.86 9.57 3.43
N ASP A 65 7.86 10.11 2.74
CA ASP A 65 7.94 11.54 2.45
C ASP A 65 7.54 11.84 0.99
N SER A 66 6.28 12.22 0.81
CA SER A 66 5.76 12.53 -0.53
C SER A 66 6.39 13.79 -1.16
N ALA A 67 6.98 14.68 -0.38
CA ALA A 67 7.64 15.89 -0.90
C ALA A 67 9.01 15.53 -1.49
N VAL A 68 9.86 14.82 -0.73
CA VAL A 68 11.18 14.39 -1.20
C VAL A 68 11.07 13.55 -2.48
N ASN A 69 10.11 12.63 -2.52
CA ASN A 69 9.86 11.80 -3.70
C ASN A 69 9.46 12.62 -4.93
N ARG A 70 8.56 13.61 -4.78
CA ARG A 70 8.12 14.47 -5.89
C ARG A 70 9.24 15.38 -6.40
N ILE A 71 10.02 15.95 -5.49
CA ILE A 71 11.16 16.80 -5.83
C ILE A 71 12.21 15.99 -6.58
N ALA A 72 12.56 14.80 -6.08
CA ALA A 72 13.50 13.89 -6.76
C ALA A 72 13.03 13.49 -8.15
N ALA A 73 11.77 13.09 -8.30
CA ALA A 73 11.20 12.72 -9.58
C ALA A 73 11.22 13.88 -10.58
N ALA A 74 10.78 15.07 -10.17
CA ALA A 74 10.80 16.27 -11.01
C ALA A 74 12.23 16.64 -11.44
N ALA A 75 13.17 16.63 -10.51
CA ALA A 75 14.57 16.93 -10.80
C ALA A 75 15.18 15.90 -11.77
N ASN A 76 14.94 14.60 -11.55
CA ASN A 76 15.41 13.55 -12.47
C ASN A 76 14.80 13.70 -13.86
N LEU A 77 13.53 14.07 -13.99
CA LEU A 77 12.88 14.29 -15.28
C LEU A 77 13.48 15.48 -16.03
N VAL A 78 13.71 16.60 -15.34
CA VAL A 78 14.34 17.79 -15.94
C VAL A 78 15.75 17.46 -16.42
N VAL A 79 16.55 16.79 -15.60
CA VAL A 79 17.91 16.43 -15.97
C VAL A 79 17.94 15.35 -17.05
N ALA A 80 17.03 14.37 -17.04
CA ALA A 80 16.90 13.38 -18.10
C ALA A 80 16.53 14.02 -19.45
N ALA A 81 15.60 14.99 -19.47
CA ALA A 81 15.25 15.72 -20.68
C ALA A 81 16.44 16.50 -21.23
N PHE A 82 17.17 17.19 -20.35
CA PHE A 82 18.40 17.90 -20.71
C PHE A 82 19.47 16.93 -21.24
N ALA A 83 19.72 15.81 -20.55
CA ALA A 83 20.66 14.78 -20.98
C ALA A 83 20.24 14.13 -22.31
N GLY A 84 18.94 14.00 -22.57
CA GLY A 84 18.39 13.53 -23.83
C GLY A 84 18.75 14.45 -24.98
N ILE A 85 18.51 15.76 -24.82
CA ILE A 85 18.93 16.78 -25.79
C ILE A 85 20.45 16.75 -25.97
N ALA A 86 21.21 16.74 -24.87
CA ALA A 86 22.66 16.68 -24.90
C ALA A 86 23.17 15.44 -25.64
N SER A 87 22.52 14.28 -25.52
CA SER A 87 22.90 13.04 -26.23
C SER A 87 22.62 13.07 -27.73
N LEU A 88 21.71 13.94 -28.18
CA LEU A 88 21.48 14.18 -29.61
C LEU A 88 22.58 15.08 -30.20
N LEU A 89 23.10 16.00 -29.40
CA LEU A 89 24.13 16.96 -29.80
C LEU A 89 25.55 16.42 -29.64
N ILE A 90 25.78 15.67 -28.55
CA ILE A 90 27.05 15.10 -28.12
C ILE A 90 26.87 13.59 -28.20
N GLN A 91 27.16 13.04 -29.37
CA GLN A 91 26.98 11.61 -29.70
C GLN A 91 28.12 10.76 -29.11
N GLU A 92 28.41 10.98 -27.83
CA GLU A 92 29.48 10.29 -27.13
C GLU A 92 28.90 9.25 -26.16
N PRO A 93 29.54 8.09 -25.99
CA PRO A 93 29.04 7.00 -25.14
C PRO A 93 28.64 7.44 -23.72
N GLN A 94 29.40 8.37 -23.13
CA GLN A 94 29.12 8.90 -21.79
C GLN A 94 27.81 9.68 -21.70
N ALA A 95 27.34 10.33 -22.77
CA ALA A 95 26.08 11.06 -22.78
C ALA A 95 24.90 10.08 -22.67
N TYR A 96 24.95 8.97 -23.41
CA TYR A 96 23.94 7.91 -23.33
C TYR A 96 23.92 7.20 -21.98
N ALA A 97 25.10 6.96 -21.38
CA ALA A 97 25.20 6.38 -20.04
C ALA A 97 24.57 7.31 -18.98
N LEU A 98 24.82 8.61 -19.10
CA LEU A 98 24.24 9.62 -18.23
C LEU A 98 22.71 9.67 -18.35
N LEU A 99 22.19 9.68 -19.58
CA LEU A 99 20.76 9.61 -19.85
C LEU A 99 20.12 8.37 -19.22
N ALA A 100 20.73 7.19 -19.40
CA ALA A 100 20.23 5.95 -18.83
C ALA A 100 20.13 6.00 -17.29
N LEU A 101 21.13 6.57 -16.61
CA LEU A 101 21.12 6.73 -15.15
C LEU A 101 19.98 7.64 -14.69
N PHE A 102 19.75 8.78 -15.36
CA PHE A 102 18.68 9.70 -14.97
C PHE A 102 17.29 9.16 -15.28
N VAL A 103 17.12 8.44 -16.40
CA VAL A 103 15.87 7.72 -16.70
C VAL A 103 15.60 6.66 -15.64
N ALA A 104 16.61 5.88 -15.26
CA ALA A 104 16.48 4.90 -14.17
C ALA A 104 16.13 5.58 -12.83
N GLY A 105 16.79 6.69 -12.50
CA GLY A 105 16.50 7.50 -11.31
C GLY A 105 15.09 8.08 -11.28
N ALA A 106 14.52 8.44 -12.44
CA ALA A 106 13.14 8.92 -12.53
C ALA A 106 12.11 7.78 -12.35
N LEU A 107 12.39 6.58 -12.88
CA LEU A 107 11.41 5.50 -12.97
C LEU A 107 11.44 4.54 -11.76
N LEU A 108 12.62 4.24 -11.22
CA LEU A 108 12.77 3.24 -10.14
C LEU A 108 12.08 3.62 -8.82
N PRO A 109 12.04 4.89 -8.37
CA PRO A 109 11.31 5.27 -7.16
C PRO A 109 9.82 4.91 -7.22
N ASP A 110 9.19 5.13 -8.36
CA ASP A 110 7.76 4.85 -8.51
C ASP A 110 7.50 3.35 -8.58
N ARG A 111 8.40 2.57 -9.21
CA ARG A 111 8.36 1.10 -9.17
C ARG A 111 8.57 0.54 -7.76
N LEU A 112 9.45 1.14 -6.96
CA LEU A 112 9.63 0.80 -5.55
C LEU A 112 8.36 1.08 -4.75
N ARG A 113 7.74 2.23 -4.99
CA ARG A 113 6.47 2.59 -4.35
C ARG A 113 5.35 1.60 -4.73
N GLN A 114 5.20 1.28 -6.01
CA GLN A 114 4.21 0.32 -6.50
C GLN A 114 4.46 -1.07 -5.92
N ALA A 115 5.71 -1.55 -5.92
CA ALA A 115 6.08 -2.83 -5.31
C ALA A 115 5.79 -2.85 -3.80
N ALA A 116 6.08 -1.77 -3.08
CA ALA A 116 5.76 -1.63 -1.67
C ALA A 116 4.24 -1.57 -1.42
N LEU A 117 3.47 -0.95 -2.31
CA LEU A 117 2.01 -0.93 -2.25
C LEU A 117 1.40 -2.29 -2.57
N LEU A 118 1.98 -3.07 -3.49
CA LEU A 118 1.56 -4.44 -3.80
C LEU A 118 1.93 -5.40 -2.68
N GLU A 119 3.13 -5.29 -2.11
CA GLU A 119 3.51 -6.06 -0.93
C GLU A 119 2.65 -5.67 0.27
N ARG A 120 2.33 -4.39 0.45
CA ARG A 120 1.32 -3.96 1.44
C ARG A 120 -0.09 -4.33 1.05
N GLY A 121 -0.44 -4.50 -0.22
CA GLY A 121 -1.77 -4.93 -0.65
C GLY A 121 -1.96 -6.44 -0.44
N GLY A 122 -0.91 -7.22 -0.65
CA GLY A 122 -0.84 -8.65 -0.35
C GLY A 122 -0.63 -8.94 1.14
N ALA A 123 0.11 -8.09 1.86
CA ALA A 123 0.31 -8.20 3.32
C ALA A 123 -0.75 -7.45 4.15
N ASN A 124 -1.45 -6.47 3.56
CA ASN A 124 -2.72 -5.91 4.03
C ASN A 124 -3.92 -6.52 3.27
N ALA A 125 -3.80 -7.74 2.74
CA ALA A 125 -4.79 -8.71 3.18
C ALA A 125 -4.61 -8.77 4.69
N ALA A 126 -5.19 -7.80 5.41
CA ALA A 126 -5.23 -7.82 6.86
C ALA A 126 -5.67 -9.25 7.23
N PRO A 127 -5.17 -9.85 8.34
CA PRO A 127 -5.84 -11.02 8.87
C PRO A 127 -7.31 -10.64 8.90
N GLU A 128 -8.07 -11.30 8.05
CA GLU A 128 -9.27 -10.75 7.45
C GLU A 128 -10.12 -10.26 8.62
N ARG A 129 -10.32 -8.94 8.74
CA ARG A 129 -10.58 -8.33 10.06
C ARG A 129 -11.81 -9.01 10.64
N ARG A 130 -11.65 -9.68 11.78
CA ARG A 130 -12.73 -10.37 12.46
C ARG A 130 -13.90 -9.39 12.61
N ILE A 131 -15.01 -9.69 11.99
CA ILE A 131 -16.18 -8.80 12.00
C ILE A 131 -16.98 -9.15 13.24
N VAL A 132 -17.19 -8.17 14.12
CA VAL A 132 -18.04 -8.33 15.30
C VAL A 132 -19.32 -7.53 15.07
N LYS A 133 -20.46 -8.18 15.24
CA LYS A 133 -21.78 -7.57 15.14
C LYS A 133 -22.60 -7.85 16.38
N VAL A 134 -23.41 -6.85 16.75
CA VAL A 134 -24.41 -6.98 17.80
C VAL A 134 -25.76 -6.64 17.18
N ALA A 135 -26.72 -7.56 17.28
CA ALA A 135 -28.10 -7.28 16.95
C ALA A 135 -28.93 -7.20 18.23
N ARG A 136 -29.75 -6.16 18.34
CA ARG A 136 -30.68 -5.95 19.45
C ARG A 136 -32.07 -5.82 18.88
N TYR A 137 -33.02 -6.54 19.46
CA TYR A 137 -34.42 -6.42 19.09
C TYR A 137 -35.32 -6.78 20.28
N ARG A 138 -36.56 -6.30 20.23
CA ARG A 138 -37.59 -6.54 21.24
C ARG A 138 -38.75 -7.29 20.61
N VAL A 139 -39.32 -8.26 21.32
CA VAL A 139 -40.39 -9.13 20.82
C VAL A 139 -41.70 -8.86 21.54
N LYS A 140 -42.82 -9.06 20.84
CA LYS A 140 -44.16 -9.00 21.44
C LYS A 140 -44.24 -10.06 22.54
N ALA A 141 -44.70 -9.68 23.73
CA ALA A 141 -44.74 -10.59 24.88
C ALA A 141 -45.53 -11.89 24.62
N THR A 142 -46.58 -11.82 23.80
CA THR A 142 -47.40 -12.98 23.39
C THR A 142 -46.67 -13.95 22.46
N GLU A 143 -45.59 -13.51 21.82
CA GLU A 143 -44.81 -14.30 20.84
C GLU A 143 -43.51 -14.86 21.43
N LEU A 144 -43.23 -14.61 22.72
CA LEU A 144 -41.97 -14.93 23.37
C LEU A 144 -41.55 -16.39 23.19
N GLY A 145 -42.45 -17.35 23.47
CA GLY A 145 -42.14 -18.78 23.40
C GLY A 145 -41.78 -19.23 21.97
N THR A 146 -42.44 -18.66 20.97
CA THR A 146 -42.14 -18.93 19.55
C THR A 146 -40.75 -18.42 19.19
N VAL A 147 -40.40 -17.20 19.62
CA VAL A 147 -39.09 -16.61 19.31
C VAL A 147 -37.97 -17.31 20.06
N GLU A 148 -38.16 -17.67 21.34
CA GLU A 148 -37.14 -18.41 22.11
C GLU A 148 -36.82 -19.76 21.46
N SER A 149 -37.85 -20.48 21.01
CA SER A 149 -37.67 -21.75 20.28
C SER A 149 -36.89 -21.54 18.98
N ALA A 150 -37.21 -20.49 18.22
CA ALA A 150 -36.52 -20.15 16.97
C ALA A 150 -35.06 -19.75 17.20
N ILE A 151 -34.76 -19.00 18.27
CA ILE A 151 -33.39 -18.63 18.65
C ILE A 151 -32.57 -19.88 18.95
N LEU A 152 -33.10 -20.83 19.74
CA LEU A 152 -32.39 -22.06 20.08
C LEU A 152 -32.08 -22.91 18.85
N GLU A 153 -33.05 -23.09 17.94
CA GLU A 153 -32.85 -23.81 16.69
C GLU A 153 -31.78 -23.13 15.81
N PHE A 154 -31.86 -21.81 15.67
CA PHE A 154 -30.95 -21.01 14.86
C PHE A 154 -29.51 -21.05 15.39
N VAL A 155 -29.30 -20.83 16.69
CA VAL A 155 -27.97 -20.89 17.31
C VAL A 155 -27.35 -22.29 17.15
N ALA A 156 -28.15 -23.35 17.29
CA ALA A 156 -27.69 -24.71 17.06
C ALA A 156 -27.31 -24.96 15.59
N ALA A 157 -28.06 -24.40 14.63
CA ALA A 157 -27.74 -24.48 13.21
C ALA A 157 -26.43 -23.77 12.86
N VAL A 158 -26.22 -22.54 13.37
CA VAL A 158 -24.97 -21.77 13.18
C VAL A 158 -23.78 -22.56 13.72
N ARG A 159 -23.87 -23.10 14.94
CA ARG A 159 -22.76 -23.88 15.55
C ARG A 159 -22.40 -25.14 14.77
N ARG A 160 -23.38 -25.78 14.11
CA ARG A 160 -23.12 -26.97 13.29
C ARG A 160 -22.54 -26.61 11.92
N ALA A 161 -23.00 -25.52 11.31
CA ALA A 161 -22.65 -25.18 9.93
C ALA A 161 -21.41 -24.29 9.82
N GLU A 162 -21.11 -23.47 10.83
CA GLU A 162 -20.10 -22.41 10.76
C GLU A 162 -19.02 -22.59 11.84
N ALA A 163 -18.05 -23.46 11.57
CA ALA A 163 -16.98 -23.81 12.52
C ALA A 163 -16.14 -22.62 13.05
N HIS A 164 -16.15 -21.49 12.33
CA HIS A 164 -15.36 -20.30 12.68
C HIS A 164 -16.21 -19.09 13.11
N THR A 165 -17.53 -19.27 13.22
CA THR A 165 -18.43 -18.21 13.71
C THR A 165 -18.69 -18.40 15.19
N VAL A 166 -18.43 -17.36 15.99
CA VAL A 166 -18.90 -17.32 17.38
C VAL A 166 -20.26 -16.65 17.38
N TYR A 167 -21.28 -17.37 17.85
CA TYR A 167 -22.64 -16.89 17.91
C TYR A 167 -23.25 -17.16 19.28
N GLU A 168 -23.70 -16.09 19.93
CA GLU A 168 -24.31 -16.13 21.26
C GLU A 168 -25.55 -15.24 21.29
N ALA A 169 -26.59 -15.71 21.98
CA ALA A 169 -27.85 -14.98 22.15
C ALA A 169 -28.17 -14.89 23.65
N TYR A 170 -28.57 -13.70 24.09
CA TYR A 170 -28.87 -13.39 25.48
C TYR A 170 -30.22 -12.71 25.59
N ARG A 171 -30.98 -13.05 26.64
CA ARG A 171 -32.23 -12.36 27.01
C ARG A 171 -31.92 -11.30 28.07
N GLN A 172 -32.41 -10.08 27.87
CA GLN A 172 -32.26 -9.01 28.84
C GLN A 172 -33.22 -9.18 30.04
N PRO A 173 -32.98 -8.50 31.18
CA PRO A 173 -33.82 -8.62 32.37
C PRO A 173 -35.30 -8.24 32.19
N ASP A 174 -35.65 -7.47 31.15
CA ASP A 174 -37.03 -7.10 30.84
C ASP A 174 -37.86 -8.26 30.28
N GLY A 175 -37.23 -9.40 30.03
CA GLY A 175 -37.89 -10.61 29.58
C GLY A 175 -38.35 -10.61 28.12
N VAL A 176 -38.17 -9.54 27.35
CA VAL A 176 -38.65 -9.48 25.95
C VAL A 176 -37.64 -8.86 24.99
N THR A 177 -36.51 -8.36 25.49
CA THR A 177 -35.41 -7.89 24.65
C THR A 177 -34.32 -8.96 24.54
N PHE A 178 -33.83 -9.16 23.31
CA PHE A 178 -32.74 -10.09 23.00
C PHE A 178 -31.53 -9.37 22.42
N LEU A 179 -30.34 -9.87 22.75
CA LEU A 179 -29.05 -9.43 22.23
C LEU A 179 -28.34 -10.62 21.58
N HIS A 180 -27.97 -10.48 20.32
CA HIS A 180 -27.19 -11.46 19.58
C HIS A 180 -25.79 -10.91 19.33
N PHE A 181 -24.77 -11.62 19.80
CA PHE A 181 -23.38 -11.33 19.53
C PHE A 181 -22.88 -12.32 18.48
N MET A 182 -22.31 -11.77 17.41
CA MET A 182 -21.77 -12.56 16.30
C MET A 182 -20.34 -12.11 16.01
N SER A 183 -19.44 -13.07 15.86
CA SER A 183 -18.07 -12.81 15.42
C SER A 183 -17.71 -13.72 14.25
N PHE A 184 -17.46 -13.11 13.09
CA PHE A 184 -17.12 -13.78 11.84
C PHE A 184 -15.62 -13.68 11.59
N ALA A 185 -15.04 -14.74 11.03
CA ALA A 185 -13.65 -14.72 10.60
C ALA A 185 -13.38 -13.57 9.61
N ASN A 186 -14.35 -13.25 8.75
CA ASN A 186 -14.21 -12.24 7.71
C ASN A 186 -15.55 -11.82 7.07
N ALA A 187 -15.47 -10.92 6.09
CA ALA A 187 -16.62 -10.45 5.29
C ALA A 187 -17.28 -11.56 4.48
N GLY A 188 -16.51 -12.52 3.94
CA GLY A 188 -17.06 -13.66 3.23
C GLY A 188 -17.93 -14.56 4.13
N ALA A 189 -17.44 -14.86 5.33
CA ALA A 189 -18.15 -15.62 6.36
C ALA A 189 -19.41 -14.89 6.83
N GLU A 190 -19.33 -13.57 7.03
CA GLU A 190 -20.51 -12.75 7.33
C GLU A 190 -21.56 -12.82 6.21
N GLN A 191 -21.12 -12.70 4.95
CA GLN A 191 -22.02 -12.77 3.81
C GLN A 191 -22.65 -14.16 3.65
N MET A 192 -21.88 -15.23 3.83
CA MET A 192 -22.38 -16.61 3.83
C MET A 192 -23.41 -16.81 4.95
N HIS A 193 -23.11 -16.34 6.17
CA HIS A 193 -24.03 -16.38 7.30
C HIS A 193 -25.35 -15.67 6.97
N ARG A 194 -25.29 -14.46 6.38
CA ARG A 194 -26.47 -13.68 5.99
C ARG A 194 -27.35 -14.39 4.96
N GLN A 195 -26.74 -15.15 4.05
CA GLN A 195 -27.43 -15.86 2.98
C GLN A 195 -27.83 -17.29 3.35
N ALA A 196 -27.43 -17.78 4.52
CA ALA A 196 -27.63 -19.17 4.88
C ALA A 196 -29.13 -19.51 5.06
N PRO A 197 -29.59 -20.70 4.65
CA PRO A 197 -31.00 -21.08 4.75
C PRO A 197 -31.59 -21.01 6.17
N TYR A 198 -30.78 -21.31 7.20
CA TYR A 198 -31.21 -21.20 8.60
C TYR A 198 -31.33 -19.75 9.07
N THR A 199 -30.51 -18.83 8.55
CA THR A 199 -30.59 -17.40 8.85
C THR A 199 -31.85 -16.79 8.24
N LEU A 200 -32.13 -17.11 6.97
CA LEU A 200 -33.34 -16.62 6.29
C LEU A 200 -34.61 -17.11 7.00
N ARG A 201 -34.67 -18.40 7.33
CA ARG A 201 -35.80 -18.98 8.08
C ARG A 201 -35.97 -18.35 9.46
N PHE A 202 -34.87 -18.12 10.18
CA PHE A 202 -34.91 -17.46 11.47
C PHE A 202 -35.49 -16.04 11.36
N VAL A 203 -35.05 -15.28 10.36
CA VAL A 203 -35.55 -13.92 10.09
C VAL A 203 -37.04 -13.92 9.74
N ASP A 204 -37.52 -14.87 8.93
CA ASP A 204 -38.94 -15.01 8.57
C ASP A 204 -39.82 -15.26 9.80
N VAL A 205 -39.32 -16.00 10.79
CA VAL A 205 -40.02 -16.20 12.07
C VAL A 205 -39.91 -14.96 12.95
N LEU A 206 -38.73 -14.36 13.04
CA LEU A 206 -38.43 -13.30 13.99
C LEU A 206 -39.15 -11.98 13.65
N TYR A 207 -38.99 -11.47 12.43
CA TYR A 207 -39.35 -10.09 12.11
C TYR A 207 -40.84 -9.76 12.31
N PRO A 208 -41.82 -10.62 11.95
CA PRO A 208 -43.23 -10.35 12.22
C PRO A 208 -43.59 -10.26 13.71
N ARG A 209 -42.72 -10.78 14.59
CA ARG A 209 -42.93 -10.91 16.04
C ARG A 209 -42.16 -9.87 16.85
N CYS A 210 -41.32 -9.08 16.20
CA CYS A 210 -40.68 -7.93 16.82
C CYS A 210 -41.71 -6.82 17.08
N GLU A 211 -41.42 -6.01 18.09
CA GLU A 211 -42.02 -4.68 18.23
C GLU A 211 -41.32 -3.72 17.24
N ASP A 212 -42.07 -2.72 16.76
CA ASP A 212 -41.55 -1.70 15.82
C ASP A 212 -40.48 -0.81 16.47
#